data_AF-A0A081BNB3-F1
#
_entry.id   AF-A0A081BNB3-F1
#
_cell.length_a   1.000
_cell.length_b   1.000
_cell.length_c   1.000
_cell.angle_alpha   90.00
_cell.angle_beta   90.00
_cell.angle_gamma   90.00
#
_symmetry.space_group_name_H-M   'P 1'
#
loop_
_entity.id
_entity.type
_entity.pdbx_description
1 polymer ?
#
loop_
_entity_poly.entity_id
_entity_poly.type
_entity_poly.pdbx_seq_one_letter_code
_entity_poly.pdbx_strand_id
1 'polypeptide(L)' 'MDFEWDNQKNLENIRRHGIDFQDVPSIFQYYMVITLYERYDYGEERWLGIGMLRNSVAVVIFTERDSIPNVF' A
#
# COMPACT_ATOMS: atom_id res chain seq x y z
N MET A 1 6.42 9.98 6.30
CA MET A 1 5.43 9.46 5.35
C MET A 1 4.17 9.24 6.13
N ASP A 2 3.10 9.93 5.74
CA ASP A 2 1.80 9.75 6.34
C ASP A 2 1.03 8.70 5.53
N PHE A 3 0.32 7.82 6.22
CA PHE A 3 -0.49 6.78 5.61
C PHE A 3 -1.95 7.01 5.97
N GLU A 4 -2.81 6.95 4.98
CA GLU A 4 -4.25 7.09 5.17
C GLU A 4 -4.98 5.96 4.47
N TRP A 5 -6.12 5.58 5.04
CA TRP A 5 -7.01 4.60 4.48
C TRP A 5 -8.42 4.84 4.99
N ASP A 6 -9.40 4.37 4.21
CA ASP A 6 -10.78 4.31 4.68
C ASP A 6 -10.96 3.20 5.73
N ASN A 7 -11.67 3.50 6.81
CA ASN A 7 -11.87 2.56 7.91
C ASN A 7 -12.72 1.36 7.52
N GLN A 8 -13.71 1.53 6.65
CA GLN A 8 -14.52 0.42 6.16
C GLN A 8 -13.68 -0.52 5.30
N LYS A 9 -12.81 0.03 4.44
CA LYS A 9 -11.84 -0.75 3.66
C LYS A 9 -10.88 -1.53 4.56
N ASN A 10 -10.43 -0.96 5.68
CA ASN A 10 -9.57 -1.69 6.63
C ASN A 10 -10.32 -2.87 7.27
N LEU A 11 -11.56 -2.66 7.73
CA LEU A 11 -12.39 -3.73 8.30
C LEU A 11 -12.61 -4.87 7.30
N GLU A 12 -12.89 -4.55 6.04
CA GLU A 12 -13.02 -5.55 4.98
C GLU A 12 -11.70 -6.28 4.70
N ASN A 13 -10.56 -5.58 4.73
CA ASN A 13 -9.24 -6.16 4.55
C ASN A 13 -8.89 -7.14 5.69
N ILE A 14 -9.14 -6.75 6.94
CA ILE A 14 -8.97 -7.62 8.10
C ILE A 14 -9.84 -8.87 7.95
N ARG A 15 -11.12 -8.72 7.58
CA ARG A 15 -12.03 -9.85 7.40
C ARG A 15 -11.57 -10.82 6.30
N ARG A 16 -11.04 -10.30 5.19
CA ARG A 16 -10.67 -11.10 4.01
C ARG A 16 -9.26 -11.68 4.07
N HIS A 17 -8.33 -10.95 4.67
CA HIS A 17 -6.89 -11.21 4.58
C HIS A 17 -6.21 -11.31 5.95
N GLY A 18 -6.89 -10.95 7.05
CA GLY A 18 -6.31 -10.99 8.39
C GLY A 18 -5.24 -9.94 8.64
N ILE A 19 -5.15 -8.91 7.79
CA ILE A 19 -4.14 -7.85 7.87
C ILE A 19 -4.82 -6.53 8.24
N ASP A 20 -4.35 -5.89 9.31
CA ASP A 20 -4.71 -4.52 9.64
C ASP A 20 -3.81 -3.56 8.86
N PHE A 21 -4.39 -2.54 8.23
CA PHE A 21 -3.64 -1.50 7.54
C PHE A 21 -2.68 -0.73 8.45
N GLN A 22 -2.89 -0.73 9.77
CA GLN A 22 -1.90 -0.19 10.73
C GLN A 22 -0.56 -0.92 10.69
N ASP A 23 -0.52 -2.19 10.27
CA ASP A 23 0.73 -2.95 10.16
C ASP A 23 1.47 -2.71 8.83
N VAL A 24 0.73 -2.31 7.79
CA VAL A 24 1.23 -2.19 6.41
C VAL A 24 2.39 -1.19 6.27
N PRO A 25 2.44 -0.02 6.95
CA PRO A 25 3.57 0.90 6.86
C PRO A 25 4.95 0.27 7.05
N SER A 26 5.05 -0.82 7.83
CA SER A 26 6.31 -1.54 8.04
C SER A 26 6.89 -2.17 6.76
N ILE A 27 6.06 -2.46 5.74
CA ILE A 27 6.53 -3.03 4.47
C ILE A 27 7.46 -2.07 3.71
N PHE A 28 7.24 -0.76 3.85
CA PHE A 28 8.00 0.30 3.20
C PHE A 28 9.36 0.55 3.88
N GLN A 29 9.63 -0.08 5.02
CA GLN A 29 10.92 0.00 5.73
C GLN A 29 11.95 -1.00 5.20
N TYR A 30 11.53 -1.94 4.35
CA TYR A 30 12.38 -2.99 3.79
C TYR A 30 12.38 -2.92 2.26
N TYR A 31 13.27 -3.68 1.63
CA TYR A 31 13.24 -3.84 0.19
C TYR A 31 11.91 -4.45 -0.27
N MET A 32 11.31 -3.81 -1.27
CA MET A 32 10.09 -4.25 -1.91
C MET A 32 10.21 -4.08 -3.42
N VAL A 33 9.53 -4.94 -4.16
CA VAL A 33 9.35 -4.78 -5.61
C VAL A 33 8.08 -3.98 -5.84
N ILE A 34 8.17 -2.91 -6.63
CA ILE A 34 7.05 -2.02 -6.96
C ILE A 34 6.85 -2.02 -8.47
N THR A 35 5.60 -2.10 -8.91
CA THR A 35 5.18 -1.94 -10.30
C THR A 35 3.89 -1.16 -10.37
N LEU A 36 3.64 -0.48 -11.49
CA LEU A 36 2.36 0.16 -11.77
C LEU A 36 1.25 -0.89 -11.88
N TYR A 37 0.07 -0.61 -11.31
CA TYR A 37 -1.08 -1.49 -11.28
C TYR A 37 -2.14 -1.06 -12.31
N GLU A 38 -1.92 -1.41 -13.57
CA GLU A 38 -2.71 -0.95 -14.73
C GLU A 38 -3.88 -1.87 -15.11
N ARG A 39 -4.43 -2.65 -14.16
CA ARG A 39 -5.47 -3.63 -14.50
C ARG A 39 -6.78 -2.97 -14.99
N TYR A 40 -7.13 -1.81 -14.43
CA TYR A 40 -8.33 -1.05 -14.76
C TYR A 40 -8.04 0.44 -14.65
N ASP A 41 -8.82 1.25 -15.35
CA ASP A 41 -8.84 2.70 -15.15
C ASP A 41 -9.65 3.02 -13.87
N TYR A 42 -8.91 3.31 -12.80
CA TYR A 42 -9.48 3.65 -11.49
C TYR A 42 -9.64 5.16 -11.29
N GLY A 43 -9.30 5.98 -12.28
CA GLY A 43 -9.25 7.45 -12.15
C GLY A 43 -8.09 7.97 -11.29
N GLU A 44 -7.16 7.10 -10.87
CA GLU A 44 -5.96 7.41 -10.10
C GLU A 44 -4.85 6.39 -10.42
N GLU A 45 -3.58 6.79 -10.26
CA GLU A 45 -2.45 5.86 -10.36
C GLU A 45 -2.39 4.96 -9.11
N ARG A 46 -2.26 3.65 -9.34
CA ARG A 46 -2.09 2.68 -8.26
C ARG A 46 -0.83 1.88 -8.47
N TRP A 47 -0.16 1.58 -7.39
CA TRP A 47 1.07 0.80 -7.34
C TRP A 47 0.81 -0.53 -6.68
N LEU A 48 1.38 -1.60 -7.24
CA LEU A 48 1.45 -2.91 -6.63
C LEU A 48 2.84 -3.08 -6.02
N GLY A 49 2.88 -3.25 -4.71
CA GLY A 49 4.08 -3.56 -3.94
C GLY A 49 4.09 -5.01 -3.47
N ILE A 50 5.22 -5.68 -3.60
CA ILE A 50 5.46 -7.00 -3.01
C ILE A 50 6.65 -6.87 -2.05
N GLY A 51 6.43 -7.16 -0.78
CA GLY A 51 7.45 -6.98 0.25
C GLY A 51 7.18 -7.80 1.52
N MET A 52 8.08 -7.67 2.48
CA MET A 52 7.99 -8.36 3.77
C MET A 52 7.07 -7.62 4.73
N LEU A 53 6.10 -8.33 5.30
CA LEU A 53 5.25 -7.88 6.39
C LEU A 53 5.43 -8.85 7.57
N ARG A 54 6.08 -8.40 8.64
CA ARG A 54 6.46 -9.23 9.80
C ARG A 54 7.25 -10.47 9.33
N ASN A 55 6.65 -11.67 9.39
CA ASN A 55 7.26 -12.95 9.06
C ASN A 55 6.69 -13.56 7.76
N SER A 56 5.97 -12.79 6.95
CA SER A 56 5.37 -13.24 5.69
C SER A 56 5.62 -12.26 4.55
N VAL A 57 5.38 -12.72 3.32
CA VAL A 57 5.32 -11.86 2.13
C VAL A 57 3.90 -11.35 1.95
N ALA A 58 3.74 -10.05 1.75
CA ALA A 58 2.46 -9.42 1.47
C ALA A 58 2.48 -8.69 0.13
N VAL A 59 1.31 -8.62 -0.50
CA VAL A 59 1.07 -7.77 -1.67
C VAL A 59 0.21 -6.60 -1.21
N VAL A 60 0.69 -5.38 -1.42
CA VAL A 60 0.00 -4.14 -1.09
C VAL A 60 -0.34 -3.39 -2.37
N ILE A 61 -1.56 -2.86 -2.46
CA ILE A 61 -1.95 -1.92 -3.51
C ILE A 61 -2.15 -0.56 -2.85
N PHE A 62 -1.41 0.46 -3.30
CA PHE A 62 -1.44 1.79 -2.73
C PHE A 62 -1.44 2.87 -3.82
N THR A 63 -1.97 4.04 -3.47
CA THR A 63 -1.89 5.26 -4.27
C THR A 63 -0.87 6.17 -3.59
N GLU A 64 0.04 6.76 -4.36
CA GLU A 64 0.85 7.88 -3.85
C GLU A 64 0.04 9.16 -4.02
N ARG A 65 -0.19 9.89 -2.92
CA ARG A 65 -0.70 11.26 -3.03
C ARG A 65 0.49 12.19 -3.08
N ASP A 66 0.45 13.16 -3.99
CA ASP A 66 1.49 14.16 -4.22
C ASP A 66 2.14 14.62 -2.91
N SER A 67 3.31 14.06 -2.62
CA SER A 67 4.29 14.78 -1.83
C SER A 67 4.88 15.77 -2.82
N ILE A 68 4.57 17.06 -2.66
CA ILE A 68 5.17 18.15 -3.45
C ILE A 68 6.63 17.77 -3.71
N PRO A 69 7.07 17.61 -4.97
CA PRO A 69 8.43 17.17 -5.23
C PRO A 69 9.36 18.17 -4.54
N ASN A 70 10.20 17.67 -3.63
CA ASN A 70 11.32 18.46 -3.12
C ASN A 70 12.21 18.72 -4.33
N VAL A 71 11.99 19.85 -4.99
CA VAL A 71 12.88 20.39 -6.02
C VAL A 71 14.17 20.77 -5.28
N PHE A 72 15.23 20.00 -5.51
CA PHE A 72 16.60 20.40 -5.19
C PHE A 72 17.13 21.34 -6.27
#